data_AF-A0A9P7G9L3-F1
#
_entry.id   AF-A0A9P7G9L3-F1
#
_cell.length_a   1.000
_cell.length_b   1.000
_cell.length_c   1.000
_cell.angle_alpha   90.00
_cell.angle_beta   90.00
_cell.angle_gamma   90.00
#
_symmetry.space_group_name_H-M   'P 1'
#
loop_
_entity.id
_entity.type
_entity.pdbx_description
1 polymer ?
#
loop_
_entity_poly.entity_id
_entity_poly.type
_entity_poly.pdbx_seq_one_letter_code
_entity_poly.pdbx_strand_id
1 'polypeptide(L)'
;MDLLRPVTHASLSNWEYMEIIRRAADPKCSSNLENSVSTIDKILDHPRLAGHLKGLFGVKGLQHDEDFASLIESPLGSWQAKVWDPAVGSETFNDFCASLSKPFGRINAAAPEWPFNHTSRMVTIAPGLKVDFAIVNYANWIKKHVVSRCPSDKTVEQTAPPNQTAPRIISRRLTLEYESKICQQALIIFRIGIKAFPPGKHFVVPSMPNITAVNALGDFDLAADRLAFIDGEGQFAYQSISKSFGSRAFAVDPWRPNTPHSAEYANDREDTILRPFKIIPGAVHHWDEYGLPNLLDEPADIRKIHGEMIEFVTEWLKDWKAPEKD
;
A
#
# COMPACT_ATOMS: atom_id res chain seq x y z
N MET A 1 12.80 14.67 -19.44
CA MET A 1 13.03 13.29 -18.98
C MET A 1 12.12 13.21 -17.77
N ASP A 2 10.90 12.72 -17.97
CA ASP A 2 9.84 12.88 -16.98
C ASP A 2 10.02 11.78 -15.93
N LEU A 3 10.43 12.17 -14.73
CA LEU A 3 10.31 11.31 -13.55
C LEU A 3 8.97 11.63 -12.93
N LEU A 4 7.93 10.90 -13.32
CA LEU A 4 6.65 10.95 -12.64
C LEU A 4 6.82 10.19 -11.31
N ARG A 5 6.73 10.92 -10.20
CA ARG A 5 6.83 10.43 -8.80
C ARG A 5 8.01 9.52 -8.47
N PRO A 6 9.23 10.05 -8.46
CA PRO A 6 10.35 9.31 -7.90
C PRO A 6 10.19 9.26 -6.36
N VAL A 7 10.02 8.06 -5.83
CA VAL A 7 10.45 7.77 -4.46
C VAL A 7 11.96 8.02 -4.43
N THR A 8 12.36 9.22 -4.01
CA THR A 8 13.76 9.66 -4.03
C THR A 8 14.50 9.28 -2.75
N HIS A 9 13.76 9.10 -1.67
CA HIS A 9 14.31 8.69 -0.39
C HIS A 9 14.35 7.17 -0.28
N ALA A 10 15.54 6.61 -0.09
CA ALA A 10 15.71 5.21 0.28
C ALA A 10 15.75 5.07 1.80
N SER A 11 14.81 4.29 2.34
CA SER A 11 14.73 3.90 3.75
C SER A 11 14.82 2.39 3.91
N LEU A 12 15.29 1.92 5.07
CA LEU A 12 15.31 0.48 5.40
C LEU A 12 13.94 -0.01 5.90
N SER A 13 13.07 0.89 6.32
CA SER A 13 11.75 0.60 6.85
C SER A 13 10.82 1.71 6.44
N ASN A 14 9.63 1.35 5.94
CA ASN A 14 8.64 2.28 5.41
C ASN A 14 7.26 1.95 6.00
N TRP A 15 7.16 2.05 7.32
CA TRP A 15 5.92 1.71 8.04
C TRP A 15 4.85 2.80 7.84
N GLU A 16 5.30 4.03 7.55
CA GLU A 16 4.50 5.21 7.25
C GLU A 16 3.54 4.96 6.08
N TYR A 17 3.95 4.13 5.10
CA TYR A 17 3.10 3.68 4.00
C TYR A 17 1.77 3.10 4.50
N MET A 18 1.83 2.19 5.49
CA MET A 18 0.64 1.56 6.06
C MET A 18 -0.10 2.45 7.04
N GLU A 19 0.60 3.36 7.71
CA GLU A 19 -0.02 4.36 8.59
C GLU A 19 -0.92 5.32 7.80
N ILE A 20 -0.47 5.75 6.61
CA ILE A 20 -1.27 6.58 5.71
C ILE A 20 -2.56 5.86 5.32
N ILE A 21 -2.47 4.61 4.87
CA ILE A 21 -3.64 3.80 4.51
C ILE A 21 -4.59 3.66 5.70
N ARG A 22 -4.07 3.37 6.89
CA ARG A 22 -4.86 3.22 8.12
C ARG A 22 -5.64 4.49 8.47
N ARG A 23 -5.02 5.66 8.34
CA ARG A 23 -5.66 6.95 8.65
C ARG A 23 -6.65 7.40 7.59
N ALA A 24 -6.41 7.04 6.33
CA ALA A 24 -7.15 7.53 5.18
C ALA A 24 -8.36 6.65 4.79
N ALA A 25 -8.29 5.35 5.08
CA ALA A 25 -9.37 4.41 4.80
C ALA A 25 -10.63 4.73 5.64
N ASP A 26 -11.77 4.16 5.21
CA ASP A 26 -13.03 4.28 5.95
C ASP A 26 -12.84 3.90 7.43
N PRO A 27 -13.30 4.71 8.40
CA PRO A 27 -13.03 4.46 9.81
C PRO A 27 -13.50 3.10 10.33
N LYS A 28 -14.60 2.55 9.78
CA LYS A 28 -15.07 1.20 10.14
C LYS A 28 -14.14 0.15 9.56
N CYS A 29 -13.68 0.32 8.32
CA CYS A 29 -12.68 -0.56 7.71
C CYS A 29 -11.37 -0.55 8.50
N SER A 30 -10.79 0.62 8.79
CA SER A 30 -9.56 0.74 9.58
C SER A 30 -9.72 0.09 10.95
N SER A 31 -10.83 0.35 11.64
CA SER A 31 -11.12 -0.29 12.93
C SER A 31 -11.20 -1.82 12.84
N ASN A 32 -11.88 -2.36 11.82
CA ASN A 32 -11.94 -3.81 11.61
C ASN A 32 -10.55 -4.39 11.31
N LEU A 33 -9.73 -3.72 10.50
CA LEU A 33 -8.37 -4.17 10.18
C LEU A 33 -7.45 -4.17 11.40
N GLU A 34 -7.37 -3.06 12.13
CA GLU A 34 -6.53 -2.93 13.32
C GLU A 34 -6.87 -4.02 14.36
N ASN A 35 -8.15 -4.20 14.65
CA ASN A 35 -8.59 -5.19 15.63
C ASN A 35 -8.42 -6.63 15.12
N SER A 36 -8.63 -6.87 13.83
CA SER A 36 -8.40 -8.19 13.23
C SER A 36 -6.94 -8.58 13.33
N VAL A 37 -6.02 -7.71 12.90
CA VAL A 37 -4.58 -7.97 12.92
C VAL A 37 -4.06 -8.12 14.35
N SER A 38 -4.48 -7.24 15.27
CA SER A 38 -4.15 -7.37 16.69
C SER A 38 -4.63 -8.71 17.29
N THR A 39 -5.82 -9.17 16.90
CA THR A 39 -6.38 -10.45 17.36
C THR A 39 -5.64 -11.64 16.74
N ILE A 40 -5.34 -11.57 15.44
CA ILE A 40 -4.56 -12.57 14.70
C ILE A 40 -3.18 -12.74 15.35
N ASP A 41 -2.45 -11.64 15.60
CA ASP A 41 -1.14 -11.66 16.26
C ASP A 41 -1.21 -12.39 17.62
N LYS A 42 -2.21 -12.08 18.44
CA LYS A 42 -2.42 -12.73 19.75
C LYS A 42 -2.74 -14.22 19.63
N ILE A 43 -3.47 -14.63 18.60
CA ILE A 43 -3.78 -16.05 18.37
C ILE A 43 -2.53 -16.81 17.89
N LEU A 44 -1.70 -16.18 17.04
CA LEU A 44 -0.43 -16.76 16.56
C LEU A 44 0.57 -16.98 17.71
N ASP A 45 0.52 -16.15 18.76
CA ASP A 45 1.33 -16.34 19.98
C ASP A 45 0.99 -17.63 20.76
N HIS A 46 -0.09 -18.33 20.38
CA HIS A 46 -0.51 -19.60 20.96
C HIS A 46 -0.37 -20.74 19.95
N PRO A 47 0.69 -21.58 20.02
CA PRO A 47 1.00 -22.59 19.01
C PRO A 47 -0.15 -23.57 18.71
N ARG A 48 -0.97 -23.90 19.72
CA ARG A 48 -2.13 -24.78 19.57
C ARG A 48 -3.29 -24.14 18.80
N LEU A 49 -3.39 -22.81 18.78
CA LEU A 49 -4.45 -22.06 18.12
C LEU A 49 -4.03 -21.56 16.73
N ALA A 50 -2.74 -21.29 16.52
CA ALA A 50 -2.16 -20.83 15.26
C ALA A 50 -2.57 -21.73 14.08
N GLY A 51 -2.48 -23.05 14.23
CA GLY A 51 -2.88 -23.99 13.17
C GLY A 51 -4.37 -23.94 12.82
N HIS A 52 -5.25 -23.67 13.79
CA HIS A 52 -6.68 -23.48 13.54
C HIS A 52 -6.95 -22.16 12.82
N LEU A 53 -6.24 -21.10 13.20
CA LEU A 53 -6.32 -19.80 12.53
C LEU A 53 -5.85 -19.90 11.07
N LYS A 54 -4.65 -20.41 10.82
CA LYS A 54 -4.14 -20.61 9.45
C LYS A 54 -5.06 -21.49 8.62
N GLY A 55 -5.70 -22.50 9.23
CA GLY A 55 -6.72 -23.33 8.61
C GLY A 55 -7.97 -22.55 8.15
N LEU A 56 -8.42 -21.55 8.92
CA LEU A 56 -9.53 -20.67 8.53
C LEU A 56 -9.23 -19.93 7.20
N PHE A 57 -7.97 -19.50 7.04
CA PHE A 57 -7.43 -18.81 5.86
C PHE A 57 -7.01 -19.76 4.72
N GLY A 58 -7.17 -21.08 4.89
CA GLY A 58 -6.84 -22.07 3.86
C GLY A 58 -5.35 -22.41 3.75
N VAL A 59 -4.53 -22.00 4.71
CA VAL A 59 -3.06 -22.15 4.69
C VAL A 59 -2.53 -22.90 5.92
N LYS A 60 -3.29 -23.90 6.40
CA LYS A 60 -2.93 -24.70 7.60
C LYS A 60 -1.51 -25.29 7.54
N GLY A 61 -1.03 -25.65 6.34
CA GLY A 61 0.28 -26.24 6.14
C GLY A 61 1.46 -25.24 6.18
N LEU A 62 1.17 -23.95 6.25
CA LEU A 62 2.18 -22.89 6.27
C LEU A 62 2.93 -22.90 7.61
N GLN A 63 4.24 -23.16 7.54
CA GLN A 63 5.06 -23.44 8.72
C GLN A 63 5.34 -22.15 9.50
N HIS A 64 5.73 -21.09 8.82
CA HIS A 64 6.12 -19.84 9.45
C HIS A 64 4.92 -18.91 9.64
N ASP A 65 4.88 -18.20 10.76
CA ASP A 65 3.80 -17.26 11.07
C ASP A 65 3.99 -15.94 10.32
N GLU A 66 5.22 -15.63 9.96
CA GLU A 66 5.62 -14.47 9.17
C GLU A 66 5.11 -14.59 7.73
N ASP A 67 5.24 -15.77 7.10
CA ASP A 67 4.66 -16.05 5.78
C ASP A 67 3.14 -15.85 5.78
N PHE A 68 2.49 -16.24 6.88
CA PHE A 68 1.06 -16.03 7.06
C PHE A 68 0.73 -14.54 7.22
N ALA A 69 1.53 -13.80 7.98
CA ALA A 69 1.40 -12.35 8.15
C ALA A 69 1.54 -11.60 6.81
N SER A 70 2.50 -11.98 5.97
CA SER A 70 2.72 -11.35 4.65
C SER A 70 1.57 -11.66 3.69
N LEU A 71 1.05 -12.90 3.73
CA LEU A 71 -0.12 -13.28 2.94
C LEU A 71 -1.33 -12.39 3.23
N ILE A 72 -1.62 -12.14 4.52
CA ILE A 72 -2.82 -11.38 4.89
C ILE A 72 -2.67 -9.89 4.58
N GLU A 73 -1.47 -9.33 4.55
CA GLU A 73 -1.23 -7.93 4.14
C GLU A 73 -1.60 -7.65 2.68
N SER A 74 -1.55 -8.65 1.80
CA SER A 74 -1.71 -8.48 0.35
C SER A 74 -2.89 -7.61 -0.14
N PRO A 75 -4.09 -7.59 0.46
CA PRO A 75 -5.17 -6.71 0.00
C PRO A 75 -4.86 -5.23 0.18
N LEU A 76 -4.03 -4.87 1.17
CA LEU A 76 -3.68 -3.48 1.48
C LEU A 76 -2.86 -2.85 0.36
N GLY A 77 -2.02 -3.64 -0.32
CA GLY A 77 -1.26 -3.21 -1.49
C GLY A 77 -2.12 -2.72 -2.66
N SER A 78 -3.41 -3.08 -2.72
CA SER A 78 -4.34 -2.58 -3.74
C SER A 78 -4.77 -1.12 -3.56
N TRP A 79 -4.46 -0.51 -2.41
CA TRP A 79 -4.73 0.91 -2.17
C TRP A 79 -4.14 1.81 -3.26
N GLN A 80 -2.90 1.56 -3.64
CA GLN A 80 -2.19 2.37 -4.65
C GLN A 80 -2.77 2.21 -6.07
N ALA A 81 -3.61 1.20 -6.33
CA ALA A 81 -4.26 1.01 -7.63
C ALA A 81 -5.54 1.84 -7.80
N LYS A 82 -5.87 2.71 -6.83
CA LYS A 82 -6.98 3.64 -6.92
C LYS A 82 -6.63 4.77 -7.88
N VAL A 83 -7.38 4.84 -8.98
CA VAL A 83 -7.22 5.86 -10.03
C VAL A 83 -8.56 6.56 -10.24
N TRP A 84 -8.51 7.82 -10.65
CA TRP A 84 -9.70 8.62 -10.95
C TRP A 84 -10.50 8.09 -12.15
N ASP A 85 -9.84 7.46 -13.12
CA ASP A 85 -10.46 6.85 -14.30
C ASP A 85 -10.94 5.42 -13.98
N PRO A 86 -12.25 5.15 -14.00
CA PRO A 86 -12.80 3.83 -13.71
C PRO A 86 -12.43 2.75 -14.74
N ALA A 87 -11.94 3.11 -15.94
CA ALA A 87 -11.52 2.14 -16.95
C ALA A 87 -10.20 1.43 -16.58
N VAL A 88 -9.37 2.07 -15.75
CA VAL A 88 -8.03 1.61 -15.38
C VAL A 88 -7.83 1.49 -13.87
N GLY A 89 -8.63 2.19 -13.08
CA GLY A 89 -8.60 2.14 -11.61
C GLY A 89 -9.15 0.84 -11.03
N SER A 90 -8.76 0.55 -9.78
CA SER A 90 -9.21 -0.63 -9.06
C SER A 90 -10.03 -0.29 -7.80
N GLU A 91 -11.19 -0.91 -7.68
CA GLU A 91 -12.03 -0.89 -6.48
C GLU A 91 -11.66 -1.98 -5.46
N THR A 92 -10.61 -2.78 -5.72
CA THR A 92 -10.25 -3.97 -4.93
C THR A 92 -10.13 -3.68 -3.44
N PHE A 93 -9.52 -2.55 -3.05
CA PHE A 93 -9.40 -2.16 -1.65
C PHE A 93 -10.76 -1.86 -1.02
N ASN A 94 -11.63 -1.16 -1.75
CA ASN A 94 -12.96 -0.79 -1.27
C ASN A 94 -13.86 -2.02 -1.14
N ASP A 95 -13.79 -2.93 -2.12
CA ASP A 95 -14.46 -4.22 -2.08
C ASP A 95 -13.97 -5.09 -0.91
N PHE A 96 -12.65 -5.07 -0.65
CA PHE A 96 -12.07 -5.75 0.51
C PHE A 96 -12.62 -5.19 1.82
N CYS A 97 -12.59 -3.86 2.00
CA CYS A 97 -13.16 -3.19 3.16
C CYS A 97 -14.65 -3.52 3.36
N ALA A 98 -15.45 -3.46 2.28
CA ALA A 98 -16.86 -3.81 2.32
C ALA A 98 -17.07 -5.28 2.72
N SER A 99 -16.18 -6.18 2.28
CA SER A 99 -16.24 -7.59 2.64
C SER A 99 -16.06 -7.83 4.14
N LEU A 100 -15.17 -7.09 4.82
CA LEU A 100 -14.91 -7.25 6.26
C LEU A 100 -16.18 -7.04 7.09
N SER A 101 -17.01 -6.07 6.69
CA SER A 101 -18.25 -5.72 7.38
C SER A 101 -19.48 -6.48 6.88
N LYS A 102 -19.36 -7.38 5.90
CA LYS A 102 -20.52 -8.04 5.30
C LYS A 102 -21.10 -9.14 6.20
N PRO A 103 -22.36 -9.05 6.65
CA PRO A 103 -23.01 -10.15 7.37
C PRO A 103 -23.12 -11.40 6.50
N PHE A 104 -23.00 -12.57 7.10
CA PHE A 104 -23.15 -13.86 6.41
C PHE A 104 -23.82 -14.91 7.30
N GLY A 105 -24.50 -15.87 6.68
CA GLY A 105 -25.11 -17.00 7.37
C GLY A 105 -26.07 -16.55 8.48
N ARG A 106 -25.74 -16.90 9.74
CA ARG A 106 -26.54 -16.55 10.93
C ARG A 106 -26.13 -15.24 11.60
N ILE A 107 -25.13 -14.53 11.07
CA ILE A 107 -24.72 -13.23 11.60
C ILE A 107 -25.80 -12.21 11.26
N ASN A 108 -26.30 -11.52 12.29
CA ASN A 108 -27.37 -10.54 12.17
C ASN A 108 -26.97 -9.41 11.21
N ALA A 109 -27.90 -8.90 10.40
CA ALA A 109 -27.67 -7.75 9.54
C ALA A 109 -27.18 -6.50 10.29
N ALA A 110 -27.55 -6.35 11.57
CA ALA A 110 -27.06 -5.29 12.45
C ALA A 110 -25.69 -5.57 13.09
N ALA A 111 -25.11 -6.76 12.92
CA ALA A 111 -23.78 -7.13 13.45
C ALA A 111 -22.66 -6.10 13.14
N PRO A 112 -22.60 -5.48 11.94
CA PRO A 112 -21.55 -4.51 11.60
C PRO A 112 -21.61 -3.22 12.43
N GLU A 113 -22.77 -2.91 13.02
CA GLU A 113 -22.94 -1.75 13.90
C GLU A 113 -22.44 -1.98 15.32
N TRP A 114 -22.29 -3.23 15.73
CA TRP A 114 -21.75 -3.55 17.04
C TRP A 114 -20.23 -3.37 17.09
N PRO A 115 -19.67 -2.99 18.25
CA PRO A 115 -18.22 -2.92 18.45
C PRO A 115 -17.54 -4.25 18.14
N PHE A 116 -16.32 -4.20 17.62
CA PHE A 116 -15.50 -5.39 17.39
C PHE A 116 -15.42 -6.26 18.67
N ASN A 117 -15.46 -7.59 18.53
CA ASN A 117 -15.55 -8.57 19.61
C ASN A 117 -16.87 -8.59 20.42
N HIS A 118 -17.90 -7.84 20.02
CA HIS A 118 -19.23 -8.00 20.63
C HIS A 118 -19.76 -9.43 20.43
N THR A 119 -20.52 -9.96 21.39
CA THR A 119 -21.01 -11.35 21.37
C THR A 119 -21.76 -11.72 20.08
N SER A 120 -22.57 -10.80 19.55
CA SER A 120 -23.29 -10.94 18.27
C SER A 120 -22.40 -11.01 17.03
N ARG A 121 -21.10 -10.70 17.16
CA ARG A 121 -20.10 -10.75 16.09
C ARG A 121 -19.20 -11.97 16.18
N MET A 122 -19.24 -12.72 17.28
CA MET A 122 -18.31 -13.83 17.52
C MET A 122 -18.74 -15.11 16.81
N VAL A 123 -17.81 -15.69 16.05
CA VAL A 123 -17.96 -16.94 15.30
C VAL A 123 -17.03 -17.99 15.88
N THR A 124 -17.54 -19.19 16.14
CA THR A 124 -16.72 -20.33 16.59
C THR A 124 -16.04 -20.98 15.38
N ILE A 125 -14.71 -21.04 15.38
CA ILE A 125 -13.92 -21.62 14.27
C ILE A 125 -13.24 -22.93 14.64
N ALA A 126 -13.02 -23.18 15.93
CA ALA A 126 -12.54 -24.45 16.48
C ALA A 126 -12.99 -24.58 17.95
N PRO A 127 -12.95 -25.78 18.56
CA PRO A 127 -13.22 -25.94 19.99
C PRO A 127 -12.36 -24.99 20.83
N GLY A 128 -13.01 -24.13 21.62
CA GLY A 128 -12.32 -23.12 22.45
C GLY A 128 -11.79 -21.89 21.69
N LEU A 129 -12.06 -21.76 20.39
CA LEU A 129 -11.60 -20.63 19.58
C LEU A 129 -12.77 -19.93 18.87
N LYS A 130 -13.04 -18.71 19.32
CA LYS A 130 -13.99 -17.79 18.70
C LYS A 130 -13.27 -16.55 18.19
N VAL A 131 -13.69 -16.03 17.04
CA VAL A 131 -13.14 -14.81 16.43
C VAL A 131 -14.28 -13.93 15.93
N ASP A 132 -14.03 -12.63 15.80
CA ASP A 132 -14.99 -11.69 15.18
C ASP A 132 -15.27 -12.10 13.72
N PHE A 133 -16.51 -11.92 13.25
CA PHE A 133 -16.90 -12.25 11.88
C PHE A 133 -16.07 -11.50 10.83
N ALA A 134 -15.52 -10.32 11.17
CA ALA A 134 -14.58 -9.61 10.31
C ALA A 134 -13.33 -10.45 9.99
N ILE A 135 -12.79 -11.21 10.95
CA ILE A 135 -11.65 -12.12 10.74
C ILE A 135 -12.07 -13.30 9.83
N VAL A 136 -13.30 -13.78 9.96
CA VAL A 136 -13.84 -14.83 9.07
C VAL A 136 -14.00 -14.31 7.64
N ASN A 137 -14.50 -13.09 7.47
CA ASN A 137 -14.61 -12.44 6.17
C ASN A 137 -13.23 -12.17 5.55
N TYR A 138 -12.27 -11.71 6.35
CA TYR A 138 -10.89 -11.54 5.92
C TYR A 138 -10.32 -12.87 5.40
N ALA A 139 -10.49 -13.96 6.16
CA ALA A 139 -10.06 -15.28 5.74
C ALA A 139 -10.75 -15.73 4.44
N ASN A 140 -12.05 -15.46 4.28
CA ASN A 140 -12.78 -15.76 3.05
C ASN A 140 -12.27 -14.95 1.85
N TRP A 141 -11.95 -13.67 2.05
CA TRP A 141 -11.34 -12.83 1.03
C TRP A 141 -9.98 -13.38 0.60
N ILE A 142 -9.08 -13.65 1.54
CA ILE A 142 -7.74 -14.20 1.28
C ILE A 142 -7.84 -15.53 0.54
N LYS A 143 -8.71 -16.45 0.97
CA LYS A 143 -8.93 -17.72 0.26
C LYS A 143 -9.36 -17.49 -1.19
N LYS A 144 -10.29 -16.56 -1.42
CA LYS A 144 -10.90 -16.35 -2.72
C LYS A 144 -10.00 -15.57 -3.69
N HIS A 145 -9.23 -14.61 -3.21
CA HIS A 145 -8.51 -13.64 -4.05
C HIS A 145 -7.00 -13.83 -4.06
N VAL A 146 -6.45 -14.53 -3.06
CA VAL A 146 -5.01 -14.72 -2.91
C VAL A 146 -4.67 -16.20 -3.04
N VAL A 147 -5.14 -17.04 -2.09
CA VAL A 147 -4.80 -18.47 -2.05
C VAL A 147 -5.26 -19.22 -3.30
N SER A 148 -6.46 -18.93 -3.81
CA SER A 148 -6.99 -19.52 -5.05
C SER A 148 -6.16 -19.19 -6.29
N ARG A 149 -5.41 -18.09 -6.26
CA ARG A 149 -4.62 -17.56 -7.37
C ARG A 149 -3.13 -17.84 -7.21
N CYS A 150 -2.70 -18.52 -6.15
CA CYS A 150 -1.27 -18.79 -5.91
C CYS A 150 -0.75 -19.90 -6.82
N PRO A 151 0.13 -19.60 -7.78
CA PRO A 151 1.49 -20.13 -7.77
C PRO A 151 2.37 -19.31 -6.81
N SER A 152 3.57 -19.84 -6.61
CA SER A 152 4.51 -19.69 -5.50
C SER A 152 5.22 -18.34 -5.29
N ASP A 153 4.80 -17.26 -5.94
CA ASP A 153 5.73 -16.16 -6.29
C ASP A 153 5.18 -14.73 -6.12
N LYS A 154 4.38 -14.45 -5.09
CA LYS A 154 4.05 -13.06 -4.71
C LYS A 154 4.18 -12.81 -3.22
N THR A 155 5.01 -11.83 -2.87
CA THR A 155 5.06 -11.18 -1.56
C THR A 155 4.74 -9.69 -1.75
N VAL A 156 4.12 -9.10 -0.74
CA VAL A 156 4.00 -7.65 -0.58
C VAL A 156 4.91 -7.30 0.59
N GLU A 157 5.76 -6.29 0.43
CA GLU A 157 6.87 -6.03 1.35
C GLU A 157 6.64 -4.69 2.06
N GLN A 158 6.03 -4.70 3.26
CA GLN A 158 6.09 -3.57 4.19
C GLN A 158 6.36 -4.04 5.63
N THR A 159 7.10 -3.22 6.38
CA THR A 159 7.45 -3.50 7.79
C THR A 159 6.45 -2.88 8.77
N ALA A 160 6.22 -3.56 9.90
CA ALA A 160 5.41 -3.04 10.99
C ALA A 160 6.05 -1.80 11.67
N PRO A 161 5.25 -0.88 12.24
CA PRO A 161 5.78 0.29 12.95
C PRO A 161 6.72 -0.11 14.09
N PRO A 162 7.81 0.63 14.37
CA PRO A 162 8.76 0.28 15.44
C PRO A 162 8.10 0.15 16.82
N ASN A 163 7.16 1.06 17.14
CA ASN A 163 6.37 0.97 18.37
C ASN A 163 5.19 -0.01 18.19
N GLN A 164 5.37 -1.24 18.68
CA GLN A 164 4.37 -2.31 18.59
C GLN A 164 3.10 -2.10 19.44
N THR A 165 3.05 -1.04 20.25
CA THR A 165 1.85 -0.64 20.99
C THR A 165 0.98 0.35 20.24
N ALA A 166 1.50 0.97 19.16
CA ALA A 166 0.73 1.85 18.31
C ALA A 166 -0.32 1.07 17.48
N PRO A 167 -1.44 1.71 17.11
CA PRO A 167 -2.40 1.15 16.16
C PRO A 167 -1.72 0.79 14.83
N ARG A 168 -2.07 -0.36 14.25
CA ARG A 168 -1.48 -0.87 12.99
C ARG A 168 -2.46 -1.76 12.23
N ILE A 169 -2.36 -1.77 10.91
CA ILE A 169 -3.16 -2.63 10.01
C ILE A 169 -2.38 -3.79 9.41
N ILE A 170 -1.11 -3.95 9.80
CA ILE A 170 -0.23 -5.04 9.40
C ILE A 170 0.35 -5.74 10.64
N SER A 171 0.71 -7.01 10.50
CA SER A 171 1.17 -7.83 11.64
C SER A 171 2.52 -7.36 12.17
N ARG A 172 2.70 -7.42 13.50
CA ARG A 172 4.01 -7.15 14.14
C ARG A 172 5.14 -8.10 13.73
N ARG A 173 4.80 -9.17 13.01
CA ARG A 173 5.73 -10.20 12.55
C ARG A 173 6.45 -9.82 11.25
N LEU A 174 5.94 -8.81 10.53
CA LEU A 174 6.59 -8.23 9.36
C LEU A 174 7.72 -7.30 9.81
N THR A 175 8.90 -7.86 9.94
CA THR A 175 10.11 -7.17 10.40
C THR A 175 11.09 -7.00 9.24
N LEU A 176 12.03 -6.06 9.35
CA LEU A 176 13.11 -5.91 8.36
C LEU A 176 13.87 -7.23 8.15
N GLU A 177 14.10 -8.01 9.21
CA GLU A 177 14.73 -9.32 9.09
C GLU A 177 13.91 -10.26 8.18
N TYR A 178 12.59 -10.33 8.39
CA TYR A 178 11.70 -11.14 7.57
C TYR A 178 11.62 -10.66 6.12
N GLU A 179 11.37 -9.37 5.87
CA GLU A 179 11.30 -8.82 4.50
C GLU A 179 12.65 -8.99 3.77
N SER A 180 13.78 -8.84 4.46
CA SER A 180 15.11 -9.05 3.85
C SER A 180 15.37 -10.50 3.41
N LYS A 181 14.53 -11.46 3.83
CA LYS A 181 14.68 -12.87 3.44
C LYS A 181 14.55 -13.05 1.94
N ILE A 182 13.75 -12.27 1.21
CA ILE A 182 13.68 -12.43 -0.26
C ILE A 182 15.04 -12.18 -0.93
N CYS A 183 15.84 -11.25 -0.39
CA CYS A 183 17.17 -10.93 -0.90
C CYS A 183 18.22 -12.01 -0.55
N GLN A 184 18.02 -12.71 0.57
CA GLN A 184 19.00 -13.66 1.12
C GLN A 184 18.65 -15.12 0.83
N GLN A 185 17.36 -15.44 0.76
CA GLN A 185 16.83 -16.79 0.73
C GLN A 185 16.54 -17.24 -0.70
N ALA A 186 16.91 -18.49 -0.94
CA ALA A 186 16.33 -19.29 -1.98
C ALA A 186 14.87 -19.51 -1.65
N LEU A 187 13.96 -19.23 -2.59
CA LEU A 187 12.61 -19.74 -2.51
C LEU A 187 12.72 -21.26 -2.31
N ILE A 188 12.40 -21.74 -1.10
CA ILE A 188 12.37 -23.16 -0.75
C ILE A 188 11.12 -23.79 -1.37
N ILE A 189 10.94 -23.64 -2.69
CA ILE A 189 9.76 -24.18 -3.39
C ILE A 189 10.12 -25.33 -4.32
N PHE A 190 11.41 -25.55 -4.58
CA PHE A 190 11.87 -26.83 -5.07
C PHE A 190 13.11 -27.22 -4.29
N ARG A 191 13.37 -28.51 -4.14
CA ARG A 191 14.57 -29.12 -3.52
C ARG A 191 15.89 -28.78 -4.27
N ILE A 192 15.98 -27.57 -4.81
CA ILE A 192 17.05 -27.01 -5.62
C ILE A 192 17.25 -25.61 -5.03
N GLY A 193 18.28 -25.42 -4.21
CA GLY A 193 18.53 -24.16 -3.51
C GLY A 193 18.90 -23.02 -4.46
N ILE A 194 17.92 -22.43 -5.13
CA ILE A 194 18.09 -21.27 -6.02
C ILE A 194 17.72 -20.02 -5.23
N LYS A 195 18.74 -19.27 -4.79
CA LYS A 195 18.56 -17.91 -4.24
C LYS A 195 17.69 -17.08 -5.20
N ALA A 196 16.78 -16.25 -4.71
CA ALA A 196 16.03 -15.34 -5.58
C ALA A 196 16.99 -14.50 -6.44
N PHE A 197 18.15 -14.16 -5.87
CA PHE A 197 19.27 -13.54 -6.55
C PHE A 197 20.57 -14.33 -6.23
N PRO A 198 20.92 -15.35 -7.02
CA PRO A 198 22.18 -16.07 -6.82
C PRO A 198 23.38 -15.17 -7.14
N PRO A 199 24.52 -15.32 -6.45
CA PRO A 199 25.75 -14.61 -6.80
C PRO A 199 26.08 -14.80 -8.27
N GLY A 200 26.05 -13.70 -9.03
CA GLY A 200 26.44 -13.66 -10.44
C GLY A 200 27.94 -13.41 -10.59
N LYS A 201 28.42 -13.45 -11.84
CA LYS A 201 29.82 -13.12 -12.18
C LYS A 201 30.19 -11.66 -11.85
N HIS A 202 29.20 -10.76 -11.94
CA HIS A 202 29.40 -9.31 -11.81
C HIS A 202 28.75 -8.71 -10.57
N PHE A 203 27.76 -9.37 -9.99
CA PHE A 203 26.97 -8.84 -8.89
C PHE A 203 26.72 -9.90 -7.83
N VAL A 204 26.89 -9.51 -6.57
CA VAL A 204 26.50 -10.29 -5.40
C VAL A 204 25.61 -9.39 -4.57
N VAL A 205 24.45 -9.90 -4.16
CA VAL A 205 23.56 -9.15 -3.26
C VAL A 205 24.29 -8.91 -1.94
N PRO A 206 24.50 -7.65 -1.53
CA PRO A 206 25.17 -7.34 -0.28
C PRO A 206 24.31 -7.78 0.91
N SER A 207 24.93 -7.93 2.08
CA SER A 207 24.19 -8.27 3.30
C SER A 207 23.18 -7.20 3.72
N MET A 208 23.45 -5.93 3.37
CA MET A 208 22.57 -4.79 3.58
C MET A 208 22.63 -3.87 2.36
N PRO A 209 21.49 -3.26 1.95
CA PRO A 209 21.50 -2.23 0.92
C PRO A 209 22.22 -0.97 1.41
N ASN A 210 22.97 -0.32 0.51
CA ASN A 210 23.64 0.94 0.81
C ASN A 210 22.71 2.12 0.52
N ILE A 211 21.78 2.38 1.43
CA ILE A 211 20.82 3.50 1.29
C ILE A 211 21.53 4.87 1.29
N THR A 212 22.67 4.99 1.96
CA THR A 212 23.46 6.23 1.98
C THR A 212 23.95 6.60 0.59
N ALA A 213 24.40 5.62 -0.20
CA ALA A 213 24.83 5.87 -1.58
C ALA A 213 23.67 6.31 -2.48
N VAL A 214 22.46 5.80 -2.26
CA VAL A 214 21.26 6.22 -3.00
C VAL A 214 20.85 7.63 -2.59
N ASN A 215 20.74 7.89 -1.30
CA ASN A 215 20.30 9.20 -0.79
C ASN A 215 21.33 10.30 -1.11
N ALA A 216 22.61 9.97 -1.25
CA ALA A 216 23.64 10.91 -1.73
C ALA A 216 23.37 11.47 -3.14
N LEU A 217 22.46 10.87 -3.91
CA LEU A 217 22.06 11.37 -5.24
C LEU A 217 21.04 12.52 -5.19
N GLY A 218 20.59 12.92 -4.00
CA GLY A 218 19.74 14.09 -3.81
C GLY A 218 18.67 13.91 -2.74
N ASP A 219 18.22 12.67 -2.49
CA ASP A 219 17.22 12.37 -1.46
C ASP A 219 15.96 13.27 -1.59
N PHE A 220 15.47 13.85 -0.50
CA PHE A 220 14.42 14.86 -0.44
C PHE A 220 14.78 16.18 -1.10
N ASP A 221 16.05 16.44 -1.41
CA ASP A 221 16.58 17.64 -2.06
C ASP A 221 16.91 17.41 -3.55
N LEU A 222 16.58 16.23 -4.11
CA LEU A 222 16.81 15.93 -5.52
C LEU A 222 16.18 17.03 -6.39
N ALA A 223 16.99 17.69 -7.20
CA ALA A 223 16.56 18.75 -8.08
C ALA A 223 17.42 18.76 -9.35
N ALA A 224 16.77 18.95 -10.48
CA ALA A 224 17.41 19.16 -11.76
C ALA A 224 16.51 20.09 -12.59
N ASP A 225 17.10 20.79 -13.55
CA ASP A 225 16.31 21.54 -14.52
C ASP A 225 15.55 20.54 -15.41
N ARG A 226 14.29 20.85 -15.72
CA ARG A 226 13.40 20.01 -16.53
C ARG A 226 13.08 18.66 -15.86
N LEU A 227 12.96 18.71 -14.54
CA LEU A 227 12.52 17.62 -13.68
C LEU A 227 11.29 18.11 -12.89
N ALA A 228 10.16 17.46 -13.13
CA ALA A 228 8.93 17.71 -12.38
C ALA A 228 8.79 16.70 -11.25
N PHE A 229 8.28 17.14 -10.11
CA PHE A 229 7.70 16.26 -9.08
C PHE A 229 6.20 16.50 -9.06
N ILE A 230 5.39 15.44 -9.13
CA ILE A 230 3.93 15.52 -9.17
C ILE A 230 3.35 14.45 -8.26
N ASP A 231 2.95 14.77 -7.03
CA ASP A 231 2.43 13.78 -6.07
C ASP A 231 0.95 13.99 -5.74
N GLY A 232 0.31 12.93 -5.25
CA GLY A 232 -1.03 13.03 -4.69
C GLY A 232 -0.98 13.48 -3.23
N GLU A 233 -1.87 14.41 -2.86
CA GLU A 233 -2.11 14.74 -1.45
C GLU A 233 -3.54 14.41 -1.10
N GLY A 234 -3.74 13.56 -0.10
CA GLY A 234 -5.09 13.38 0.41
C GLY A 234 -5.54 14.57 1.24
N GLN A 235 -6.80 14.93 1.07
CA GLN A 235 -7.44 15.94 1.92
C GLN A 235 -7.66 15.37 3.32
N PHE A 236 -6.69 15.54 4.22
CA PHE A 236 -6.97 15.49 5.66
C PHE A 236 -7.71 16.75 6.15
N ALA A 237 -7.90 17.72 5.26
CA ALA A 237 -8.48 19.01 5.57
C ALA A 237 -10.02 19.00 5.50
N TYR A 238 -10.61 19.26 6.67
CA TYR A 238 -11.94 19.81 6.88
C TYR A 238 -13.11 18.81 6.90
N GLN A 239 -13.39 18.32 8.10
CA GLN A 239 -14.54 17.53 8.53
C GLN A 239 -15.90 18.27 8.42
N SER A 240 -16.02 19.28 7.56
CA SER A 240 -17.27 19.98 7.31
C SER A 240 -17.29 20.45 5.87
N ILE A 241 -17.88 19.66 4.97
CA ILE A 241 -18.86 20.08 3.96
C ILE A 241 -19.22 18.83 3.13
N SER A 242 -20.54 18.62 2.99
CA SER A 242 -21.22 17.69 2.07
C SER A 242 -21.28 16.20 2.41
N LYS A 243 -22.40 15.82 3.05
CA LYS A 243 -22.93 14.44 3.11
C LYS A 243 -23.52 13.94 1.77
N SER A 244 -23.35 14.68 0.68
CA SER A 244 -24.09 14.44 -0.58
C SER A 244 -23.28 13.74 -1.67
N PHE A 245 -21.98 13.53 -1.48
CA PHE A 245 -21.19 12.60 -2.29
C PHE A 245 -20.89 11.39 -1.43
N GLY A 246 -21.45 10.24 -1.78
CA GLY A 246 -21.29 9.00 -1.03
C GLY A 246 -19.82 8.75 -0.69
N SER A 247 -19.54 8.60 0.61
CA SER A 247 -18.37 7.95 1.22
C SER A 247 -17.20 7.65 0.28
N ARG A 248 -16.55 8.69 -0.26
CA ARG A 248 -15.19 8.53 -0.81
C ARG A 248 -14.27 8.55 0.40
N ALA A 249 -13.75 7.39 0.77
CA ALA A 249 -12.60 7.32 1.66
C ALA A 249 -11.53 8.28 1.11
N PHE A 250 -10.99 9.12 1.97
CA PHE A 250 -9.97 10.09 1.58
C PHE A 250 -8.81 9.32 0.95
N ALA A 251 -8.49 9.64 -0.30
CA ALA A 251 -7.43 8.97 -1.04
C ALA A 251 -6.13 9.77 -0.83
N VAL A 252 -5.07 9.11 -0.36
CA VAL A 252 -3.75 9.70 -0.08
C VAL A 252 -2.71 8.82 -0.74
N ASP A 253 -1.72 9.41 -1.42
CA ASP A 253 -0.56 8.66 -1.91
C ASP A 253 0.30 8.18 -0.73
N PRO A 254 0.38 6.86 -0.46
CA PRO A 254 1.17 6.32 0.64
C PRO A 254 2.69 6.42 0.41
N TRP A 255 3.14 6.76 -0.81
CA TRP A 255 4.55 6.95 -1.14
C TRP A 255 5.07 8.36 -0.85
N ARG A 256 4.18 9.35 -0.74
CA ARG A 256 4.54 10.78 -0.56
C ARG A 256 5.60 11.03 0.53
N PRO A 257 5.61 10.37 1.71
CA PRO A 257 6.64 10.59 2.73
C PRO A 257 8.08 10.32 2.26
N ASN A 258 8.27 9.54 1.20
CA ASN A 258 9.58 9.20 0.63
C ASN A 258 9.90 9.99 -0.65
N THR A 259 9.20 11.10 -0.87
CA THR A 259 9.36 11.99 -2.03
C THR A 259 9.74 13.39 -1.57
N PRO A 260 10.20 14.27 -2.47
CA PRO A 260 10.41 15.68 -2.13
C PRO A 260 9.15 16.43 -1.69
N HIS A 261 7.96 15.88 -1.87
CA HIS A 261 6.71 16.40 -1.32
C HIS A 261 6.40 15.93 0.11
N SER A 262 7.35 15.26 0.78
CA SER A 262 7.19 14.80 2.16
C SER A 262 6.97 15.98 3.11
N ALA A 263 5.78 16.03 3.74
CA ALA A 263 5.44 17.07 4.69
C ALA A 263 6.23 16.98 6.02
N GLU A 264 6.83 15.83 6.31
CA GLU A 264 7.57 15.58 7.56
C GLU A 264 9.08 15.71 7.38
N TYR A 265 9.60 15.36 6.19
CA TYR A 265 11.04 15.16 5.99
C TYR A 265 11.65 16.05 4.90
N ALA A 266 10.85 16.63 4.01
CA ALA A 266 11.33 17.47 2.93
C ALA A 266 11.04 18.96 3.19
N ASN A 267 11.83 19.83 2.56
CA ASN A 267 11.58 21.27 2.55
C ASN A 267 10.62 21.63 1.42
N ASP A 268 9.80 22.66 1.65
CA ASP A 268 8.98 23.27 0.60
C ASP A 268 9.87 23.82 -0.52
N ARG A 269 9.34 23.78 -1.75
CA ARG A 269 10.03 24.24 -2.97
C ARG A 269 9.12 25.14 -3.78
N GLU A 270 9.73 26.05 -4.53
CA GLU A 270 8.99 26.86 -5.50
C GLU A 270 8.56 26.01 -6.69
N ASP A 271 7.27 26.08 -7.02
CA ASP A 271 6.71 25.50 -8.24
C ASP A 271 6.96 26.46 -9.42
N THR A 272 7.77 26.01 -10.39
CA THR A 272 8.16 26.82 -11.55
C THR A 272 8.05 26.02 -12.83
N ILE A 273 8.03 26.69 -13.98
CA ILE A 273 8.07 26.01 -15.28
C ILE A 273 9.36 25.19 -15.45
N LEU A 274 10.50 25.67 -14.96
CA LEU A 274 11.79 24.97 -15.10
C LEU A 274 11.92 23.76 -14.16
N ARG A 275 11.35 23.88 -12.96
CA ARG A 275 11.33 22.85 -11.90
C ARG A 275 9.92 22.75 -11.30
N PRO A 276 8.99 22.05 -11.98
CA PRO A 276 7.61 21.93 -11.52
C PRO A 276 7.51 21.14 -10.23
N PHE A 277 6.66 21.59 -9.33
CA PHE A 277 6.45 21.00 -8.01
C PHE A 277 4.95 20.99 -7.68
N LYS A 278 4.28 19.92 -8.09
CA LYS A 278 2.82 19.86 -8.19
C LYS A 278 2.22 18.85 -7.21
N ILE A 279 1.11 19.25 -6.60
CA ILE A 279 0.28 18.39 -5.77
C ILE A 279 -1.12 18.28 -6.38
N ILE A 280 -1.60 17.04 -6.52
CA ILE A 280 -2.97 16.74 -6.98
C ILE A 280 -3.83 16.43 -5.76
N PRO A 281 -4.82 17.28 -5.41
CA PRO A 281 -5.68 17.05 -4.26
C PRO A 281 -6.54 15.79 -4.42
N GLY A 282 -6.60 14.97 -3.38
CA GLY A 282 -7.37 13.72 -3.33
C GLY A 282 -6.80 12.58 -4.19
N ALA A 283 -5.65 12.77 -4.82
CA ALA A 283 -5.01 11.73 -5.61
C ALA A 283 -4.28 10.71 -4.75
N VAL A 284 -4.26 9.47 -5.24
CA VAL A 284 -3.41 8.39 -4.71
C VAL A 284 -2.15 8.32 -5.57
N HIS A 285 -1.68 7.12 -5.85
CA HIS A 285 -0.52 6.86 -6.67
C HIS A 285 -0.95 6.99 -8.13
N HIS A 286 -0.28 7.85 -8.90
CA HIS A 286 -0.40 7.78 -10.36
C HIS A 286 -1.24 8.77 -11.16
N TRP A 287 -1.99 9.67 -10.54
CA TRP A 287 -3.22 10.16 -11.18
C TRP A 287 -3.00 10.93 -12.49
N ASP A 288 -1.91 11.68 -12.60
CA ASP A 288 -1.43 12.39 -13.79
C ASP A 288 -0.89 11.49 -14.92
N GLU A 289 -0.64 10.20 -14.68
CA GLU A 289 -0.22 9.26 -15.72
C GLU A 289 -1.39 8.71 -16.54
N TYR A 290 -2.61 8.87 -16.04
CA TYR A 290 -3.82 8.43 -16.71
C TYR A 290 -4.52 9.64 -17.28
N GLY A 291 -4.84 9.59 -18.56
CA GLY A 291 -5.54 10.65 -19.28
C GLY A 291 -6.54 10.09 -20.28
N LEU A 292 -7.56 10.89 -20.59
CA LEU A 292 -8.55 10.56 -21.61
C LEU A 292 -8.13 11.13 -22.97
N PRO A 293 -8.59 10.52 -24.10
CA PRO A 293 -8.32 11.08 -25.43
C PRO A 293 -8.77 12.52 -25.61
N ASN A 294 -9.80 12.94 -24.86
CA ASN A 294 -10.28 14.30 -24.82
C ASN A 294 -10.13 14.87 -23.39
N LEU A 295 -9.22 15.83 -23.22
CA LEU A 295 -8.95 16.51 -21.96
C LEU A 295 -10.20 17.15 -21.33
N LEU A 296 -11.19 17.54 -22.15
CA LEU A 296 -12.42 18.15 -21.65
C LEU A 296 -13.35 17.17 -20.94
N ASP A 297 -13.11 15.87 -21.07
CA ASP A 297 -13.86 14.82 -20.38
C ASP A 297 -13.24 14.45 -19.02
N GLU A 298 -12.03 14.94 -18.74
CA GLU A 298 -11.33 14.67 -17.48
C GLU A 298 -11.88 15.49 -16.31
N PRO A 299 -11.81 14.98 -15.06
CA PRO A 299 -12.08 15.77 -13.86
C PRO A 299 -11.25 17.06 -13.82
N ALA A 300 -11.78 18.11 -13.18
CA ALA A 300 -11.15 19.43 -13.19
C ALA A 300 -9.70 19.44 -12.67
N ASP A 301 -9.43 18.72 -11.58
CA ASP A 301 -8.08 18.65 -11.00
C ASP A 301 -7.09 17.90 -11.91
N ILE A 302 -7.57 16.87 -12.62
CA ILE A 302 -6.77 16.10 -13.58
C ILE A 302 -6.47 16.94 -14.83
N ARG A 303 -7.51 17.56 -15.38
CA ARG A 303 -7.37 18.45 -16.54
C ARG A 303 -6.41 19.60 -16.25
N LYS A 304 -6.45 20.12 -15.02
CA LYS A 304 -5.52 21.15 -14.56
C LYS A 304 -4.09 20.63 -14.60
N ILE A 305 -3.79 19.51 -13.94
CA ILE A 305 -2.42 18.99 -13.89
C ILE A 305 -1.90 18.60 -15.28
N HIS A 306 -2.72 17.99 -16.14
CA HIS A 306 -2.34 17.71 -17.52
C HIS A 306 -2.09 18.99 -18.33
N GLY A 307 -2.90 20.03 -18.13
CA GLY A 307 -2.66 21.34 -18.75
C GLY A 307 -1.33 21.95 -18.33
N GLU A 308 -1.02 21.92 -17.04
CA GLU A 308 0.27 22.38 -16.49
C GLU A 308 1.44 21.54 -17.03
N MET A 309 1.27 20.22 -17.15
CA MET A 309 2.26 19.32 -17.77
C MET A 309 2.55 19.68 -19.21
N ILE A 310 1.50 19.88 -20.01
CA ILE A 310 1.64 20.31 -21.40
C ILE A 310 2.38 21.65 -21.46
N GLU A 311 2.06 22.60 -20.57
CA GLU A 311 2.69 23.92 -20.51
C GLU A 311 4.20 23.81 -20.27
N PHE A 312 4.62 23.18 -19.16
CA PHE A 312 6.05 23.14 -18.84
C PHE A 312 6.87 22.28 -19.81
N VAL A 313 6.32 21.17 -20.32
CA VAL A 313 7.01 20.34 -21.32
C VAL A 313 7.15 21.12 -22.63
N THR A 314 6.12 21.84 -23.06
CA THR A 314 6.18 22.69 -24.25
C THR A 314 7.25 23.77 -24.10
N GLU A 315 7.37 24.38 -22.92
CA GLU A 315 8.44 25.34 -22.66
C GLU A 315 9.83 24.70 -22.79
N TRP A 316 10.04 23.53 -22.18
CA TRP A 316 11.33 22.82 -22.26
C TRP A 316 11.72 22.47 -23.69
N LEU A 317 10.76 22.14 -24.54
CA LEU A 317 11.00 21.76 -25.93
C LEU A 317 11.43 22.93 -26.81
N LYS A 318 11.17 24.19 -26.44
CA LYS A 318 11.61 25.38 -27.22
C LYS A 318 13.13 25.44 -27.38
N ASP A 319 13.85 25.00 -26.37
CA ASP A 319 15.32 25.00 -26.32
C ASP A 319 15.92 23.63 -26.70
N TRP A 320 15.08 22.63 -27.00
CA TRP A 320 15.56 21.29 -27.31
C TRP A 320 16.19 21.25 -28.71
N LYS A 321 17.41 20.72 -28.80
CA LYS A 321 18.09 20.46 -30.06
C LYS A 321 18.16 18.96 -30.26
N ALA A 322 17.74 18.49 -31.44
CA ALA A 322 17.85 17.09 -31.79
C ALA A 322 19.33 16.65 -31.73
N PRO A 323 19.63 15.46 -31.19
CA PRO A 323 20.97 14.91 -31.28
C PRO A 323 21.34 14.75 -32.76
N GLU A 324 22.58 15.11 -33.11
CA GLU A 324 23.11 14.86 -34.44
C GLU A 324 23.04 13.36 -34.71
N LYS A 325 22.56 12.96 -35.89
CA LYS A 325 22.57 11.56 -36.30
C LYS A 325 24.02 11.18 -36.59
N ASP A 326 24.58 10.29 -35.78
CA ASP A 326 25.78 9.54 -36.11
C ASP A 326 25.60 8.74 -37.42
#